data_AF-A0AAD6PXI1-F1
#
_entry.id   AF-A0AAD6PXI1-F1
#
_cell.length_a   1.000
_cell.length_b   1.000
_cell.length_c   1.000
_cell.angle_alpha   90.00
_cell.angle_beta   90.00
_cell.angle_gamma   90.00
#
_symmetry.space_group_name_H-M   'P 1'
#
loop_
_entity.id
_entity.type
_entity.pdbx_description
1 polymer ?
#
loop_
_entity_poly.entity_id
_entity_poly.type
_entity_poly.pdbx_seq_one_letter_code
_entity_poly.pdbx_strand_id
1 'polypeptide(L)'
;MIKIPYLTALSTYFSYGLLFVFGHFRDFFSIVLDVRFRSAPDVWFDVVQRYSNDNNKTLRRTSKVTRCLNLGSYNYLGFAAADEYCTPRVIETLKRFSPSTCSPRVDGGTTTLHNELEEIVANFVRKPAAIVFGMGHATNCATLPALIGKGGLIN
;
A
#
# COMPACT_ATOMS: atom_id res chain seq x y z
N MET A 1 -3.89 34.48 27.52
CA MET A 1 -4.65 33.23 27.73
C MET A 1 -6.03 33.38 27.09
N ILE A 2 -6.26 32.76 25.93
CA ILE A 2 -7.54 32.81 25.23
C ILE A 2 -8.52 31.90 25.98
N LYS A 3 -9.57 32.47 26.59
CA LYS A 3 -10.66 31.71 27.22
C LYS A 3 -11.54 31.13 26.12
N ILE A 4 -11.36 29.84 25.84
CA ILE A 4 -12.17 29.12 24.86
C ILE A 4 -13.60 29.03 25.44
N PRO A 5 -14.66 29.40 24.70
CA PRO A 5 -16.03 29.30 25.18
C PRO A 5 -16.36 27.84 25.53
N TYR A 6 -17.01 27.60 26.67
CA TYR A 6 -17.43 26.26 27.10
C TYR A 6 -18.29 25.54 26.05
N LEU A 7 -19.03 26.31 25.24
CA LEU A 7 -19.80 25.80 24.10
C LEU A 7 -18.92 25.11 23.05
N THR A 8 -17.76 25.69 22.75
CA THR A 8 -16.82 25.13 21.76
C THR A 8 -16.22 23.83 22.29
N ALA A 9 -15.78 23.81 23.55
CA ALA A 9 -15.28 22.59 24.18
C ALA A 9 -16.33 21.47 24.17
N LEU A 10 -17.59 21.78 24.54
CA LEU A 10 -18.68 20.81 24.53
C LEU A 10 -18.96 20.26 23.12
N SER A 11 -19.02 21.13 22.10
CA SER A 11 -19.20 20.70 20.72
C SER A 11 -18.06 19.81 20.24
N THR A 12 -16.82 20.14 20.59
CA THR A 12 -15.64 19.35 20.23
C THR A 12 -15.67 17.97 20.90
N TYR A 13 -15.98 17.89 22.20
CA TYR A 13 -16.13 16.61 22.89
C TYR A 13 -17.30 15.79 22.36
N PHE A 14 -18.42 16.43 22.01
CA PHE A 14 -19.56 15.76 21.39
C PHE A 14 -19.19 15.20 20.00
N SER A 15 -18.49 15.97 19.17
CA SER A 15 -18.00 15.50 17.87
C SER A 15 -17.02 14.33 18.00
N TYR A 16 -16.09 14.37 18.97
CA TYR A 16 -15.19 13.26 19.24
C TYR A 16 -15.94 12.01 19.73
N GLY A 17 -16.94 12.18 20.61
CA GLY A 17 -17.80 11.08 21.05
C GLY A 17 -18.58 10.46 19.90
N LEU A 18 -19.11 11.27 18.99
CA LEU A 18 -19.83 10.80 17.81
C LEU A 18 -18.93 9.99 16.88
N LEU A 19 -17.70 10.47 16.63
CA LEU A 19 -16.70 9.75 15.83
C LEU A 19 -16.33 8.40 16.45
N PHE A 20 -16.20 8.35 17.78
CA PHE A 20 -15.88 7.12 18.50
C PHE A 20 -17.00 6.09 18.41
N VAL A 21 -18.25 6.51 18.64
CA VAL A 21 -19.44 5.65 18.52
C VAL A 21 -19.62 5.17 17.09
N PHE A 22 -19.46 6.04 16.10
CA PHE A 22 -19.57 5.67 14.69
C PHE A 22 -18.46 4.71 14.26
N GLY A 23 -17.25 4.89 14.80
CA GLY A 23 -16.13 3.96 14.63
C GLY A 23 -16.45 2.55 15.14
N HIS A 24 -16.94 2.43 16.38
CA HIS A 24 -17.35 1.14 16.95
C HIS A 24 -18.52 0.51 16.19
N PHE A 25 -19.47 1.32 15.75
CA PHE A 25 -20.60 0.85 14.96
C PHE A 25 -20.13 0.31 13.60
N ARG A 26 -19.31 1.06 12.86
CA ARG A 26 -18.69 0.60 11.60
C ARG A 26 -17.91 -0.70 11.78
N ASP A 27 -17.12 -0.79 12.85
CA ASP A 27 -16.28 -1.96 13.12
C ASP A 27 -17.15 -3.19 13.49
N PHE A 28 -18.24 -2.99 14.23
CA PHE A 28 -19.25 -4.03 14.50
C PHE A 28 -19.92 -4.53 13.21
N PHE A 29 -20.37 -3.64 12.33
CA PHE A 29 -20.97 -4.05 11.05
C PHE A 29 -19.97 -4.72 10.11
N SER A 30 -18.69 -4.35 10.19
CA SER A 30 -17.60 -5.00 9.46
C SER A 30 -17.31 -6.43 9.95
N ILE A 31 -17.75 -6.78 11.17
CA ILE A 31 -17.70 -8.14 11.70
C ILE A 31 -18.97 -8.93 11.36
N VAL A 32 -20.14 -8.28 11.44
CA VAL A 32 -21.45 -8.95 11.26
C VAL A 32 -21.79 -9.24 9.79
N LEU A 33 -21.43 -8.35 8.87
CA LEU A 33 -21.82 -8.49 7.46
C LEU A 33 -20.86 -9.34 6.60
N ASP A 34 -19.79 -9.90 7.19
CA ASP A 34 -18.68 -10.60 6.50
C ASP A 34 -18.20 -9.89 5.22
N VAL A 35 -18.37 -8.57 5.14
CA VAL A 35 -17.88 -7.79 4.02
C VAL A 35 -16.38 -7.68 4.22
N ARG A 36 -15.62 -8.51 3.49
CA ARG A 36 -14.16 -8.50 3.47
C ARG A 36 -13.63 -7.18 2.91
N PHE A 37 -13.72 -6.11 3.68
CA PHE A 37 -12.91 -4.89 3.52
C PHE A 37 -11.51 -5.07 4.14
N ARG A 38 -11.08 -6.32 4.37
CA ARG A 38 -9.80 -6.64 5.01
C ARG A 38 -8.76 -6.92 3.97
N SER A 39 -7.86 -5.99 3.86
CA SER A 39 -6.86 -6.01 2.83
C SER A 39 -5.55 -6.46 3.45
N ALA A 40 -5.15 -7.70 3.15
CA ALA A 40 -3.92 -8.38 3.54
C ALA A 40 -2.60 -7.90 2.87
N PRO A 41 -1.60 -7.43 3.63
CA PRO A 41 -0.67 -8.24 4.39
C PRO A 41 -1.32 -8.59 5.71
N ASP A 42 -1.03 -9.79 6.20
CA ASP A 42 -1.73 -10.41 7.32
C ASP A 42 -2.09 -9.38 8.39
N VAL A 43 -3.38 -9.33 8.74
CA VAL A 43 -3.97 -8.30 9.61
C VAL A 43 -3.14 -8.15 10.88
N TRP A 44 -2.47 -9.23 11.28
CA TRP A 44 -1.51 -9.26 12.35
C TRP A 44 -0.13 -9.63 11.85
N PHE A 45 0.88 -8.95 12.36
CA PHE A 45 2.27 -9.33 12.17
C PHE A 45 3.00 -9.33 13.51
N ASP A 46 3.99 -10.20 13.60
CA ASP A 46 4.78 -10.39 14.81
C ASP A 46 5.96 -9.42 14.84
N VAL A 47 5.91 -8.49 15.79
CA VAL A 47 6.96 -7.49 16.02
C VAL A 47 7.91 -8.00 17.08
N VAL A 48 9.17 -8.17 16.71
CA VAL A 48 10.21 -8.48 17.68
C VAL A 48 10.55 -7.23 18.47
N GLN A 49 10.44 -7.31 19.80
CA GLN A 49 10.78 -6.20 20.67
C GLN A 49 12.28 -5.90 20.59
N ARG A 50 12.60 -4.62 20.46
CA ARG A 50 13.96 -4.11 20.46
C ARG A 50 14.09 -3.08 21.57
N TYR A 51 15.22 -3.08 22.25
CA TYR A 51 15.57 -2.00 23.18
C TYR A 51 16.80 -1.27 22.66
N SER A 52 16.87 0.02 22.98
CA SER A 52 18.03 0.86 22.71
C SER A 52 18.37 1.62 23.99
N ASN A 53 19.66 1.68 24.28
CA ASN A 53 20.19 2.45 25.40
C ASN A 53 20.92 3.71 24.91
N ASP A 54 20.79 4.06 23.62
CA ASP A 54 21.60 5.06 22.93
C ASP A 54 20.78 5.94 21.97
N ASN A 55 19.56 6.32 22.37
CA ASN A 55 18.62 7.12 21.55
C ASN A 55 18.32 6.50 20.17
N ASN A 56 18.05 5.19 20.14
CA ASN A 56 17.73 4.41 18.94
C ASN A 56 18.85 4.33 17.88
N LYS A 57 20.10 4.65 18.23
CA LYS A 57 21.24 4.46 17.32
C LYS A 57 21.56 2.98 17.11
N THR A 58 21.49 2.18 18.17
CA THR A 58 21.60 0.73 18.10
C THR A 58 20.36 0.07 18.68
N LEU A 59 19.80 -0.88 17.92
CA LEU A 59 18.63 -1.64 18.33
C LEU A 59 19.07 -3.06 18.65
N ARG A 60 19.05 -3.44 19.92
CA ARG A 60 19.33 -4.81 20.35
C ARG A 60 18.05 -5.63 20.30
N ARG A 61 18.08 -6.72 19.53
CA ARG A 61 16.94 -7.64 19.37
C ARG A 61 16.73 -8.43 20.66
N THR A 62 15.49 -8.50 21.13
CA THR A 62 15.10 -9.34 22.27
C THR A 62 14.50 -10.66 21.76
N SER A 63 14.35 -11.66 22.64
CA SER A 63 13.58 -12.88 22.37
C SER A 63 12.06 -12.67 22.45
N LYS A 64 11.61 -11.54 23.00
CA LYS A 64 10.18 -11.21 23.13
C LYS A 64 9.58 -10.76 21.80
N VAL A 65 8.44 -11.35 21.45
CA VAL A 65 7.65 -11.02 20.26
C VAL A 65 6.29 -10.54 20.71
N THR A 66 5.76 -9.51 20.05
CA THR A 66 4.41 -8.98 20.30
C THR A 66 3.65 -8.99 18.99
N ARG A 67 2.44 -9.55 19.03
CA ARG A 67 1.53 -9.56 17.89
C ARG A 67 0.88 -8.20 17.75
N CYS A 68 1.06 -7.55 16.60
CA CYS A 68 0.58 -6.19 16.35
C CYS A 68 -0.34 -6.14 15.12
N LEU A 69 -1.35 -5.27 15.18
CA LEU A 69 -2.28 -5.02 14.08
C LEU A 69 -1.60 -4.17 13.00
N ASN A 70 -1.77 -4.55 11.74
CA ASN A 70 -1.24 -3.79 10.61
C ASN A 70 -2.15 -2.61 10.26
N LEU A 71 -1.73 -1.42 10.68
CA LEU A 71 -2.39 -0.14 10.36
C LEU A 71 -1.54 0.75 9.43
N GLY A 72 -0.41 0.23 8.94
CA GLY A 72 0.61 1.02 8.25
C GLY A 72 0.94 0.57 6.83
N SER A 73 0.13 -0.31 6.24
CA SER A 73 0.38 -0.83 4.88
C SER A 73 -0.57 -0.21 3.85
N TYR A 74 -0.08 -0.03 2.62
CA TYR A 74 -0.87 0.46 1.48
C TYR A 74 -1.63 -0.62 0.73
N ASN A 75 -1.94 -1.70 1.43
CA ASN A 75 -2.65 -2.78 0.81
C ASN A 75 -4.13 -2.63 1.12
N TYR A 76 -4.84 -2.03 0.17
CA TYR A 76 -6.26 -1.70 0.29
C TYR A 76 -7.18 -2.74 -0.31
N LEU A 77 -6.68 -3.70 -1.10
CA LEU A 77 -7.48 -4.77 -1.71
C LEU A 77 -7.21 -6.17 -1.19
N GLY A 78 -6.08 -6.38 -0.50
CA GLY A 78 -5.77 -7.68 0.08
C GLY A 78 -4.97 -8.63 -0.77
N PHE A 79 -4.57 -8.19 -1.95
CA PHE A 79 -3.79 -9.00 -2.87
C PHE A 79 -2.29 -9.06 -2.53
N ALA A 80 -1.81 -8.27 -1.57
CA ALA A 80 -0.39 -8.30 -1.17
C ALA A 80 -0.03 -9.47 -0.22
N ALA A 81 -1.00 -10.23 0.27
CA ALA A 81 -0.75 -11.46 1.04
C ALA A 81 -1.07 -12.71 0.23
N ALA A 82 -1.00 -13.87 0.91
CA ALA A 82 -1.51 -15.12 0.37
C ALA A 82 -3.02 -15.00 0.11
N ASP A 83 -3.35 -14.76 -1.15
CA ASP A 83 -4.72 -14.69 -1.66
C ASP A 83 -5.05 -15.96 -2.46
N GLU A 84 -6.26 -16.48 -2.27
CA GLU A 84 -6.71 -17.73 -2.89
C GLU A 84 -6.79 -17.61 -4.42
N TYR A 85 -7.03 -16.40 -4.94
CA TYR A 85 -7.13 -16.14 -6.36
C TYR A 85 -5.76 -15.81 -6.98
N CYS A 86 -5.00 -14.89 -6.40
CA CYS A 86 -3.73 -14.41 -6.97
C CYS A 86 -2.57 -15.40 -6.77
N THR A 87 -2.42 -15.97 -5.58
CA THR A 87 -1.26 -16.81 -5.23
C THR A 87 -1.05 -18.01 -6.16
N PRO A 88 -2.07 -18.86 -6.44
CA PRO A 88 -1.85 -20.02 -7.32
C PRO A 88 -1.51 -19.61 -8.75
N ARG A 89 -2.08 -18.50 -9.26
CA ARG A 89 -1.78 -17.96 -10.59
C ARG A 89 -0.34 -17.48 -10.69
N VAL A 90 0.12 -16.72 -9.69
CA VAL A 90 1.52 -16.26 -9.62
C VAL A 90 2.48 -17.47 -9.59
N ILE A 91 2.17 -18.51 -8.81
CA ILE A 91 2.98 -19.73 -8.76
C ILE A 91 3.01 -20.44 -10.13
N GLU A 92 1.88 -20.54 -10.81
CA GLU A 92 1.82 -21.12 -12.17
C GLU A 92 2.65 -20.31 -13.17
N THR A 93 2.54 -18.98 -13.12
CA THR A 93 3.33 -18.07 -13.96
C THR A 93 4.82 -18.21 -13.68
N LEU A 94 5.24 -18.30 -12.41
CA LEU A 94 6.65 -18.48 -12.03
C LEU A 94 7.23 -19.84 -12.46
N LYS A 95 6.40 -20.86 -12.71
CA LYS A 95 6.85 -22.13 -13.30
C LYS A 95 7.15 -22.01 -14.79
N ARG A 96 6.48 -21.08 -15.49
CA ARG A 96 6.64 -20.87 -16.94
C ARG A 96 7.65 -19.78 -17.26
N PHE A 97 7.63 -18.69 -16.48
CA PHE A 97 8.47 -17.52 -16.64
C PHE A 97 9.40 -17.40 -15.42
N SER A 98 10.66 -17.06 -15.69
CA SER A 98 11.61 -16.73 -14.63
C SER A 98 11.10 -15.54 -13.79
N PRO A 99 11.39 -15.49 -12.48
CA PRO A 99 11.06 -14.35 -11.62
C PRO A 99 11.71 -13.03 -12.07
N SER A 100 12.74 -13.09 -12.91
CA SER A 100 13.40 -11.92 -13.48
C SER A 100 13.87 -12.19 -14.91
N THR A 101 13.80 -11.16 -15.74
CA THR A 101 14.32 -11.15 -17.12
C THR A 101 15.80 -10.79 -17.19
N CYS A 102 16.38 -10.25 -16.11
CA CYS A 102 17.79 -9.82 -16.01
C CYS A 102 18.27 -8.89 -17.14
N SER A 103 17.34 -8.22 -17.85
CA SER A 103 17.62 -7.36 -19.00
C SER A 103 16.63 -6.18 -19.00
N PRO A 104 17.03 -4.99 -19.49
CA PRO A 104 16.10 -3.85 -19.59
C PRO A 104 15.04 -4.06 -20.68
N ARG A 105 13.89 -3.38 -20.53
CA ARG A 105 12.74 -3.49 -21.46
C ARG A 105 13.09 -3.13 -22.92
N VAL A 106 14.06 -2.24 -23.13
CA VAL A 106 14.49 -1.79 -24.47
C VAL A 106 15.31 -2.83 -25.24
N ASP A 107 15.84 -3.83 -24.52
CA ASP A 107 16.67 -4.88 -25.10
C ASP A 107 15.88 -6.20 -25.05
N GLY A 108 16.33 -7.20 -24.28
CA GLY A 108 15.66 -8.49 -24.13
C GLY A 108 14.71 -8.61 -22.94
N GLY A 109 14.47 -7.53 -22.20
CA GLY A 109 13.74 -7.56 -20.93
C GLY A 109 12.22 -7.61 -21.01
N THR A 110 11.63 -7.47 -22.20
CA THR A 110 10.18 -7.42 -22.39
C THR A 110 9.61 -8.82 -22.63
N THR A 111 8.68 -9.25 -21.78
CA THR A 111 7.94 -10.52 -21.93
C THR A 111 6.49 -10.28 -22.30
N THR A 112 5.79 -11.33 -22.75
CA THR A 112 4.35 -11.26 -23.07
C THR A 112 3.51 -10.77 -21.89
N LEU A 113 3.87 -11.17 -20.66
CA LEU A 113 3.21 -10.72 -19.43
C LEU A 113 3.26 -9.20 -19.23
N HIS A 114 4.33 -8.54 -19.67
CA HIS A 114 4.42 -7.09 -19.58
C HIS A 114 3.43 -6.41 -20.54
N ASN A 115 3.30 -6.93 -21.76
CA ASN A 115 2.36 -6.40 -22.76
C ASN A 115 0.91 -6.62 -22.31
N GLU A 116 0.59 -7.81 -21.79
CA GLU A 116 -0.73 -8.13 -21.23
C GLU A 116 -1.08 -7.19 -20.05
N LEU A 117 -0.12 -6.96 -19.15
CA LEU A 117 -0.31 -6.02 -18.03
C LEU A 117 -0.54 -4.59 -18.51
N GLU A 118 0.22 -4.12 -19.50
CA GLU A 118 0.05 -2.79 -20.09
C GLU A 118 -1.34 -2.62 -20.73
N GLU A 119 -1.83 -3.63 -21.44
CA GLU A 119 -3.18 -3.63 -22.02
C GLU A 119 -4.28 -3.62 -20.94
N ILE A 120 -4.15 -4.48 -19.91
CA ILE A 120 -5.11 -4.53 -18.79
C ILE A 120 -5.15 -3.18 -18.07
N VAL A 121 -4.00 -2.57 -17.80
CA VAL A 121 -3.92 -1.27 -17.13
C VAL A 121 -4.53 -0.19 -18.01
N ALA A 122 -4.19 -0.13 -19.30
CA ALA A 122 -4.75 0.84 -20.25
C ALA A 122 -6.28 0.78 -20.29
N ASN A 123 -6.84 -0.44 -20.34
CA ASN A 123 -8.28 -0.68 -20.31
C ASN A 123 -8.90 -0.27 -18.97
N PHE A 124 -8.25 -0.60 -17.85
CA PHE A 124 -8.72 -0.24 -16.51
C PHE A 124 -8.82 1.28 -16.32
N VAL A 125 -7.80 2.03 -16.75
CA VAL A 125 -7.79 3.50 -16.65
C VAL A 125 -8.50 4.21 -17.81
N ARG A 126 -9.02 3.46 -18.79
CA ARG A 126 -9.65 3.97 -20.02
C ARG A 126 -8.75 4.95 -20.78
N LYS A 127 -7.52 4.53 -21.06
CA LYS A 127 -6.52 5.26 -21.85
C LYS A 127 -6.08 4.44 -23.06
N PRO A 128 -5.61 5.08 -24.14
CA PRO A 128 -5.24 4.37 -25.37
C PRO A 128 -4.01 3.47 -25.22
N ALA A 129 -3.12 3.77 -24.27
CA ALA A 129 -1.92 2.98 -23.99
C ALA A 129 -1.48 3.20 -22.53
N ALA A 130 -0.72 2.24 -22.00
CA ALA A 130 -0.03 2.34 -20.72
C ALA A 130 1.39 1.79 -20.85
N ILE A 131 2.28 2.25 -19.97
CA ILE A 131 3.67 1.78 -19.87
C ILE A 131 3.91 1.39 -18.41
N VAL A 132 4.47 0.20 -18.19
CA VAL A 132 4.74 -0.31 -16.83
C VAL A 132 6.19 -0.07 -16.44
N PHE A 133 6.39 0.42 -15.21
CA PHE A 133 7.69 0.61 -14.58
C PHE A 133 7.80 -0.27 -13.33
N GLY A 134 9.02 -0.70 -12.98
CA GLY A 134 9.25 -1.59 -11.83
C GLY A 134 9.03 -0.95 -10.46
N MET A 135 8.94 0.39 -10.38
CA MET A 135 8.69 1.11 -9.12
C MET A 135 8.02 2.46 -9.39
N GLY A 136 7.06 2.86 -8.56
CA GLY A 136 6.31 4.12 -8.74
C GLY A 136 7.20 5.38 -8.73
N HIS A 137 8.28 5.39 -7.94
CA HIS A 137 9.26 6.49 -7.98
C HIS A 137 9.94 6.59 -9.36
N ALA A 138 10.30 5.46 -9.96
CA ALA A 138 10.94 5.43 -11.27
C ALA A 138 10.01 5.94 -12.37
N THR A 139 8.69 5.69 -12.27
CA THR A 139 7.69 6.27 -13.17
C THR A 139 7.81 7.79 -13.22
N ASN A 140 7.75 8.46 -12.07
CA ASN A 140 7.77 9.93 -12.05
C ASN A 140 9.11 10.50 -12.52
N CYS A 141 10.21 9.93 -12.03
CA CYS A 141 11.56 10.39 -12.36
C CYS A 141 11.96 10.16 -13.81
N ALA A 142 11.44 9.10 -14.45
CA ALA A 142 11.72 8.84 -15.86
C ALA A 142 10.76 9.60 -16.78
N THR A 143 9.46 9.66 -16.43
CA THR A 143 8.44 10.24 -17.30
C THR A 143 8.49 11.76 -17.36
N LEU A 144 8.63 12.46 -16.22
CA LEU A 144 8.57 13.93 -16.23
C LEU A 144 9.70 14.57 -17.04
N PRO A 145 10.98 14.18 -16.90
CA PRO A 145 12.06 14.74 -17.70
C PRO A 145 12.00 14.32 -19.17
N ALA A 146 11.39 13.17 -19.47
CA ALA A 146 11.18 12.73 -20.85
C ALA A 146 10.12 13.56 -21.57
N LEU A 147 9.10 14.05 -20.84
CA LEU A 147 8.04 14.89 -21.39
C LEU A 147 8.43 16.37 -21.47
N ILE A 148 9.32 16.84 -20.59
CA ILE A 148 9.58 18.27 -20.40
C ILE A 148 11.08 18.57 -20.51
N GLY A 149 11.44 19.31 -21.56
CA GLY A 149 12.82 19.75 -21.82
C GLY A 149 13.18 21.08 -21.15
N LYS A 150 14.40 21.56 -21.42
CA LYS A 150 14.90 22.85 -20.93
C LYS A 150 13.94 23.98 -21.30
N GLY A 151 13.54 24.79 -20.31
CA GLY A 151 12.61 25.90 -20.50
C GLY A 151 11.13 25.52 -20.42
N GLY A 152 10.79 24.25 -20.16
CA GLY A 152 9.43 23.84 -19.87
C GLY A 152 8.99 24.20 -18.45
N LEU A 153 7.70 24.48 -18.28
CA LEU A 153 7.08 24.80 -17.00
C LEU A 153 6.27 23.61 -16.50
N ILE A 154 6.46 23.23 -15.24
CA ILE A 154 5.60 22.30 -14.49
C ILE A 154 4.82 23.15 -13.49
N ASN A 155 3.50 23.15 -13.59
CA ASN A 155 2.60 23.91 -12.72
C ASN A 155 1.77 22.97 -11.85
#